data_AF-H3A0G2-F1
#
_entry.id   AF-H3A0G2-F1
#
_cell.length_a   1.000
_cell.length_b   1.000
_cell.length_c   1.000
_cell.angle_alpha   90.00
_cell.angle_beta   90.00
_cell.angle_gamma   90.00
#
_symmetry.space_group_name_H-M   'P 1'
#
loop_
_entity.id
_entity.type
_entity.pdbx_description
1 polymer ?
#
loop_
_entity_poly.entity_id
_entity_poly.type
_entity_poly.pdbx_seq_one_letter_code
_entity_poly.pdbx_strand_id
1 'polypeptide(L)'
;FSAGVYILIAVGGVMMFVGFLGCYGAIQESQCLLGTFFACLVILFACEVAAGIWGFINKDQIAKGVKDFYDDAYSKAITVNVMESEDTKNKAKQVLKSFHDAMKCCGGSKFTGVLTNLGTDLCPKKSNLLQLATEESCHERIDELFSKKLSLIGIAALVVAVIMIFEMVLSMVLCCSIRSSSVY
;
A
#
# COMPACT_ATOMS: atom_id res chain seq x y z
N PHE A 1 -4.31 -1.24 -13.82
CA PHE A 1 -2.94 -0.73 -13.62
C PHE A 1 -2.95 0.76 -13.34
N SER A 2 -3.58 1.59 -14.18
CA SER A 2 -3.55 3.06 -14.02
C SER A 2 -4.07 3.53 -12.65
N ALA A 3 -5.24 3.05 -12.19
CA ALA A 3 -5.82 3.50 -10.93
C ALA A 3 -4.93 3.21 -9.70
N GLY A 4 -4.38 1.99 -9.58
CA GLY A 4 -3.51 1.63 -8.44
C GLY A 4 -2.19 2.41 -8.41
N VAL A 5 -1.59 2.66 -9.58
CA VAL A 5 -0.36 3.47 -9.67
C VAL A 5 -0.62 4.92 -9.27
N TYR A 6 -1.74 5.51 -9.69
CA TYR A 6 -2.11 6.87 -9.27
C TYR A 6 -2.33 6.97 -7.76
N ILE A 7 -2.93 5.96 -7.14
CA ILE A 7 -3.10 5.91 -5.67
C ILE A 7 -1.73 5.91 -4.99
N LEU A 8 -0.78 5.08 -5.44
CA LEU A 8 0.57 5.04 -4.87
C LEU A 8 1.32 6.38 -5.01
N ILE A 9 1.20 7.03 -6.17
CA ILE A 9 1.80 8.35 -6.40
C ILE A 9 1.19 9.40 -5.47
N ALA A 10 -0.14 9.41 -5.32
CA ALA A 10 -0.84 10.34 -4.44
C ALA A 10 -0.42 10.15 -2.97
N VAL A 11 -0.40 8.90 -2.49
CA VAL A 11 0.02 8.57 -1.12
C VAL A 11 1.48 8.98 -0.88
N GLY A 12 2.39 8.64 -1.79
CA GLY A 12 3.80 9.04 -1.68
C GLY A 12 4.00 10.55 -1.70
N GLY A 13 3.25 11.28 -2.52
CA GLY A 13 3.28 12.74 -2.57
C GLY A 13 2.79 13.38 -1.28
N VAL A 14 1.69 12.88 -0.71
CA VAL A 14 1.18 13.35 0.59
C VAL A 14 2.18 13.08 1.70
N MET A 15 2.76 11.88 1.76
CA MET A 15 3.80 11.54 2.74
C MET A 15 5.02 12.47 2.64
N MET A 16 5.49 12.74 1.41
CA MET A 16 6.63 13.65 1.19
C MET A 16 6.30 15.09 1.62
N PHE A 17 5.10 15.58 1.30
CA PHE A 17 4.67 16.93 1.68
C PHE A 17 4.52 17.09 3.20
N VAL A 18 3.83 16.15 3.85
CA VAL A 18 3.61 16.17 5.30
C VAL A 18 4.92 16.00 6.06
N GLY A 19 5.79 15.10 5.59
CA GLY A 19 7.15 14.94 6.15
C GLY A 19 8.01 16.19 5.98
N PHE A 20 7.91 16.89 4.85
CA PHE A 20 8.60 18.17 4.64
C PHE A 20 8.14 19.22 5.65
N LEU A 21 6.82 19.39 5.85
CA LEU A 21 6.29 20.35 6.82
C LEU A 21 6.74 20.03 8.26
N GLY A 22 6.72 18.76 8.66
CA GLY A 22 7.18 18.33 9.98
C GLY A 22 8.67 18.60 10.20
N CYS A 23 9.53 18.12 9.29
CA CYS A 23 10.98 18.30 9.39
C CYS A 23 11.39 19.78 9.30
N TYR A 24 10.86 20.51 8.31
CA TYR A 24 11.21 21.91 8.10
C TYR A 24 10.63 22.81 9.19
N GLY A 25 9.46 22.46 9.73
CA GLY A 25 8.82 23.19 10.83
C GLY A 25 9.62 23.08 12.14
N ALA A 26 10.20 21.91 12.40
CA ALA A 26 11.10 21.71 13.52
C ALA A 26 12.42 22.47 13.35
N ILE A 27 13.04 22.45 12.16
CA ILE A 27 14.33 23.12 11.89
C ILE A 27 14.20 24.64 11.96
N GLN A 28 13.14 25.20 11.37
CA GLN A 28 12.95 26.65 11.30
C GLN A 28 12.35 27.23 12.60
N GLU A 29 12.02 26.38 13.59
CA GLU A 29 11.29 26.76 14.80
C GLU A 29 10.05 27.62 14.50
N SER A 30 9.37 27.35 13.38
CA SER A 30 8.26 28.16 12.89
C SER A 30 6.92 27.62 13.38
N GLN A 31 6.25 28.38 14.25
CA GLN A 31 4.94 27.99 14.78
C GLN A 31 3.88 27.82 13.70
N CYS A 32 3.94 28.62 12.63
CA CYS A 32 2.99 28.53 11.52
C CYS A 32 3.14 27.19 10.78
N LEU A 33 4.38 26.79 10.48
CA LEU A 33 4.65 25.55 9.75
C LEU A 33 4.34 24.30 10.59
N LEU A 34 4.60 24.37 11.90
CA LEU A 34 4.26 23.29 12.82
C LEU A 34 2.73 23.20 13.05
N GLY A 35 2.04 24.35 13.03
CA GLY A 35 0.59 24.43 13.06
C GLY A 35 -0.07 23.84 11.81
N THR A 36 0.47 24.10 10.61
CA THR A 36 -0.03 23.48 9.38
C THR A 36 0.24 21.98 9.36
N PHE A 37 1.40 21.52 9.84
CA PHE A 37 1.68 20.09 10.03
C PHE A 37 0.64 19.43 10.94
N PHE A 38 0.36 20.01 12.11
CA PHE A 38 -0.68 19.51 13.01
C PHE A 38 -2.06 19.45 12.36
N ALA A 39 -2.46 20.52 11.64
CA ALA A 39 -3.74 20.54 10.91
C ALA A 39 -3.81 19.44 9.83
N CYS A 40 -2.72 19.21 9.09
CA CYS A 40 -2.63 18.12 8.12
C CYS A 40 -2.80 16.76 8.80
N LEU A 41 -2.15 16.51 9.96
CA LEU A 41 -2.31 15.26 10.70
C LEU A 41 -3.74 15.03 11.18
N VAL A 42 -4.44 16.07 11.65
CA VAL A 42 -5.85 15.96 12.05
C VAL A 42 -6.74 15.57 10.86
N ILE A 43 -6.50 16.17 9.68
CA ILE A 43 -7.22 15.84 8.46
C ILE A 43 -6.92 14.40 8.04
N LEU A 44 -5.65 13.97 8.08
CA LEU A 44 -5.27 12.60 7.75
C LEU A 44 -5.89 11.58 8.70
N PHE A 45 -5.93 11.86 10.00
CA PHE A 45 -6.57 11.00 10.99
C PHE A 45 -8.08 10.88 10.74
N ALA A 46 -8.77 11.98 10.43
CA ALA A 46 -10.18 11.94 10.06
C ALA A 46 -10.42 11.13 8.78
N CYS A 47 -9.56 11.29 7.76
CA CYS A 47 -9.58 10.49 6.54
C CYS A 47 -9.31 9.01 6.81
N GLU A 48 -8.38 8.68 7.69
CA GLU A 48 -8.06 7.30 8.08
C GLU A 48 -9.26 6.62 8.74
N VAL A 49 -9.92 7.30 9.69
CA VAL A 49 -11.14 6.78 10.33
C VAL A 49 -12.27 6.61 9.30
N ALA A 50 -12.49 7.60 8.43
CA ALA A 50 -13.52 7.53 7.39
C ALA A 50 -13.24 6.38 6.39
N ALA A 51 -12.01 6.25 5.91
CA ALA A 51 -11.58 5.18 5.01
C ALA A 51 -11.63 3.81 5.68
N GLY A 52 -11.28 3.71 6.97
CA GLY A 52 -11.37 2.50 7.77
C GLY A 52 -12.81 2.01 7.91
N ILE A 53 -13.75 2.91 8.25
CA ILE A 53 -15.18 2.56 8.33
C ILE A 53 -15.73 2.17 6.96
N TRP A 54 -15.47 2.99 5.94
CA TRP A 54 -15.95 2.71 4.58
C TRP A 54 -15.41 1.39 4.03
N GLY A 55 -14.11 1.12 4.27
CA GLY A 55 -13.45 -0.09 3.81
C GLY A 55 -13.87 -1.34 4.59
N PHE A 56 -14.22 -1.20 5.87
CA PHE A 56 -14.79 -2.30 6.63
C PHE A 56 -16.18 -2.70 6.09
N ILE A 57 -17.04 -1.72 5.79
CA ILE A 57 -18.38 -1.96 5.23
C ILE A 57 -18.28 -2.53 3.81
N ASN A 58 -17.37 -2.01 2.99
CA ASN A 58 -17.24 -2.37 1.57
C ASN A 58 -16.05 -3.31 1.30
N LYS A 59 -15.70 -4.19 2.25
CA LYS A 59 -14.53 -5.08 2.15
C LYS A 59 -14.51 -5.93 0.87
N ASP A 60 -15.69 -6.37 0.42
CA ASP A 60 -15.81 -7.21 -0.78
C ASP A 60 -15.57 -6.40 -2.07
N GLN A 61 -15.95 -5.11 -2.09
CA GLN A 61 -15.64 -4.21 -3.20
C GLN A 61 -14.14 -3.92 -3.26
N ILE A 62 -13.49 -3.72 -2.11
CA ILE A 62 -12.04 -3.51 -2.04
C ILE A 62 -11.31 -4.76 -2.51
N ALA A 63 -11.71 -5.95 -2.05
CA ALA A 63 -11.13 -7.21 -2.49
C ALA A 63 -11.22 -7.36 -4.02
N LYS A 64 -12.37 -7.05 -4.62
CA LYS A 64 -12.55 -7.04 -6.07
C LYS A 64 -11.62 -6.04 -6.76
N GLY A 65 -11.53 -4.80 -6.26
CA GLY A 65 -10.63 -3.79 -6.82
C GLY A 65 -9.15 -4.21 -6.79
N VAL A 66 -8.72 -4.92 -5.74
CA VAL A 66 -7.35 -5.47 -5.65
C VAL A 66 -7.14 -6.60 -6.65
N LYS A 67 -8.14 -7.47 -6.87
CA LYS A 67 -8.08 -8.52 -7.90
C LYS A 67 -8.01 -7.92 -9.31
N ASP A 68 -8.86 -6.94 -9.61
CA ASP A 68 -8.87 -6.26 -10.91
C ASP A 68 -7.52 -5.56 -11.17
N PHE A 69 -6.91 -4.97 -10.12
CA PHE A 69 -5.56 -4.42 -10.21
C PHE A 69 -4.52 -5.50 -10.51
N TYR A 70 -4.59 -6.63 -9.81
CA TYR A 70 -3.70 -7.77 -10.02
C TYR A 70 -3.82 -8.33 -11.44
N ASP A 71 -5.03 -8.55 -11.94
CA ASP A 71 -5.26 -9.11 -13.28
C ASP A 71 -4.76 -8.17 -14.38
N ASP A 72 -4.95 -6.87 -14.21
CA ASP A 72 -4.42 -5.89 -15.17
C ASP A 72 -2.88 -5.82 -15.12
N ALA A 73 -2.27 -5.89 -13.94
CA ALA A 73 -0.81 -5.96 -13.80
C ALA A 73 -0.24 -7.28 -14.36
N TYR A 74 -0.92 -8.40 -14.10
CA TYR A 74 -0.56 -9.73 -14.59
C TYR A 74 -0.65 -9.79 -16.11
N SER A 75 -1.74 -9.27 -16.69
CA SER A 75 -1.89 -9.22 -18.15
C SER A 75 -0.77 -8.40 -18.78
N LYS A 76 -0.42 -7.22 -18.27
CA LYS A 76 0.72 -6.43 -18.79
C LYS A 76 2.08 -7.12 -18.66
N ALA A 77 2.28 -7.95 -17.64
CA ALA A 77 3.52 -8.68 -17.44
C ALA A 77 3.65 -9.91 -18.37
N ILE A 78 2.53 -10.54 -18.73
CA ILE A 78 2.46 -11.83 -19.43
C ILE A 78 2.03 -11.68 -20.91
N THR A 79 1.43 -10.54 -21.29
CA THR A 79 0.84 -10.35 -22.61
C THR A 79 1.84 -10.57 -23.75
N VAL A 80 1.39 -11.46 -24.63
CA VAL A 80 1.99 -11.94 -25.88
C VAL A 80 1.92 -10.89 -27.00
N ASN A 81 1.19 -9.77 -26.80
CA ASN A 81 1.09 -8.72 -27.82
C ASN A 81 2.32 -7.82 -27.83
N VAL A 82 2.86 -7.64 -29.05
CA VAL A 82 4.18 -7.11 -29.42
C VAL A 82 4.30 -5.57 -29.27
N MET A 83 3.34 -4.91 -28.62
CA MET A 83 3.21 -3.43 -28.65
C MET A 83 3.53 -2.72 -27.31
N GLU A 84 4.09 -3.41 -26.32
CA GLU A 84 4.51 -2.79 -25.06
C GLU A 84 6.04 -2.88 -24.92
N SER A 85 6.69 -1.76 -24.60
CA SER A 85 8.15 -1.68 -24.47
C SER A 85 8.66 -2.69 -23.44
N GLU A 86 9.82 -3.31 -23.71
CA GLU A 86 10.42 -4.28 -22.79
C GLU A 86 10.59 -3.72 -21.38
N ASP A 87 10.87 -2.41 -21.26
CA ASP A 87 10.96 -1.70 -19.99
C ASP A 87 9.66 -1.75 -19.18
N THR A 88 8.51 -1.59 -19.84
CA THR A 88 7.20 -1.62 -19.16
C THR A 88 6.88 -3.03 -18.69
N LYS A 89 7.21 -4.04 -19.51
CA LYS A 89 7.08 -5.45 -19.13
C LYS A 89 7.97 -5.79 -17.94
N ASN A 90 9.23 -5.34 -17.94
CA ASN A 90 10.17 -5.59 -16.85
C ASN A 90 9.72 -4.96 -15.53
N LYS A 91 9.19 -3.72 -15.57
CA LYS A 91 8.60 -3.06 -14.40
C LYS A 91 7.38 -3.81 -13.87
N ALA A 92 6.47 -4.23 -14.75
CA ALA A 92 5.30 -5.02 -14.36
C ALA A 92 5.71 -6.37 -13.74
N LYS A 93 6.70 -7.06 -14.33
CA LYS A 93 7.25 -8.31 -13.78
C LYS A 93 7.84 -8.13 -12.39
N GLN A 94 8.55 -7.04 -12.12
CA GLN A 94 9.12 -6.75 -10.80
C GLN A 94 8.04 -6.54 -9.73
N VAL A 95 6.99 -5.78 -10.06
CA VAL A 95 5.84 -5.57 -9.18
C VAL A 95 5.16 -6.90 -8.89
N LEU A 96 4.91 -7.70 -9.92
CA LEU A 96 4.21 -8.97 -9.81
C LEU A 96 5.02 -10.01 -9.02
N LYS A 97 6.35 -10.04 -9.20
CA LYS A 97 7.25 -10.88 -8.40
C LYS A 97 7.20 -10.51 -6.91
N SER A 98 7.27 -9.22 -6.60
CA SER A 98 7.16 -8.73 -5.22
C SER A 98 5.79 -9.06 -4.62
N PHE A 99 4.74 -8.96 -5.42
CA PHE A 99 3.38 -9.33 -5.01
C PHE A 99 3.26 -10.82 -4.72
N HIS A 100 3.77 -11.68 -5.61
CA HIS A 100 3.78 -13.14 -5.43
C HIS A 100 4.56 -13.56 -4.17
N ASP A 101 5.72 -12.95 -3.93
CA ASP A 101 6.54 -13.22 -2.73
C ASP A 101 5.85 -12.73 -1.45
N ALA A 102 5.25 -11.53 -1.45
CA ALA A 102 4.57 -10.96 -0.30
C ALA A 102 3.29 -11.74 0.08
N MET A 103 2.50 -12.13 -0.93
CA MET A 103 1.23 -12.82 -0.75
C MET A 103 1.37 -14.34 -0.65
N LYS A 104 2.55 -14.89 -1.03
CA LYS A 104 2.82 -16.32 -1.18
C LYS A 104 1.78 -17.01 -2.09
N CYS A 105 1.54 -16.40 -3.24
CA CYS A 105 0.61 -16.88 -4.26
C CYS A 105 1.24 -16.74 -5.65
N CYS A 106 0.68 -17.44 -6.65
CA CYS A 106 1.18 -17.38 -8.02
C CYS A 106 0.01 -17.50 -9.02
N GLY A 107 -0.13 -16.50 -9.89
CA GLY A 107 -1.17 -16.45 -10.92
C GLY A 107 -2.57 -16.13 -10.38
N GLY A 108 -3.46 -15.67 -11.28
CA GLY A 108 -4.86 -15.36 -10.95
C GLY A 108 -5.71 -16.60 -10.67
N SER A 109 -5.38 -17.74 -11.30
CA SER A 109 -5.99 -19.04 -11.07
C SER A 109 -4.93 -20.13 -10.93
N LYS A 110 -5.29 -21.30 -10.41
CA LYS A 110 -4.35 -22.45 -10.28
C LYS A 110 -3.70 -22.82 -11.61
N PHE A 111 -4.47 -22.84 -12.70
CA PHE A 111 -3.95 -23.14 -14.04
C PHE A 111 -2.97 -22.05 -14.53
N THR A 112 -3.35 -20.79 -14.35
CA THR A 112 -2.50 -19.64 -14.68
C THR A 112 -1.20 -19.66 -13.87
N GLY A 113 -1.24 -20.03 -12.58
CA GLY A 113 -0.06 -20.19 -11.73
C GLY A 113 0.91 -21.25 -12.26
N VAL A 114 0.39 -22.39 -12.72
CA VAL A 114 1.21 -23.45 -13.35
C VAL A 114 1.89 -22.97 -14.62
N LEU A 115 1.15 -22.33 -15.52
CA LEU A 115 1.70 -21.75 -16.75
C LEU A 115 2.75 -20.68 -16.47
N THR A 116 2.52 -19.82 -15.48
CA THR A 116 3.43 -18.73 -15.13
C THR A 116 4.75 -19.28 -14.61
N ASN A 117 4.70 -20.30 -13.74
CA ASN A 117 5.90 -20.90 -13.16
C ASN A 117 6.74 -21.64 -14.22
N LEU A 118 6.10 -22.32 -15.17
CA LEU A 118 6.78 -23.02 -16.27
C LEU A 118 7.35 -22.07 -17.32
N GLY A 119 6.66 -20.94 -17.57
CA GLY A 119 7.05 -19.98 -18.61
C GLY A 119 7.98 -18.87 -18.12
N THR A 120 8.05 -18.60 -16.81
CA THR A 120 8.71 -17.39 -16.28
C THR A 120 9.22 -17.52 -14.83
N ASP A 121 10.30 -16.82 -14.48
CA ASP A 121 10.84 -16.71 -13.10
C ASP A 121 10.04 -15.74 -12.17
N LEU A 122 8.74 -15.53 -12.44
CA LEU A 122 7.90 -14.59 -11.69
C LEU A 122 7.35 -15.15 -10.37
N CYS A 123 7.35 -16.47 -10.21
CA CYS A 123 6.80 -17.12 -9.02
C CYS A 123 7.91 -17.62 -8.09
N PRO A 124 7.66 -17.68 -6.77
CA PRO A 124 8.62 -18.23 -5.83
C PRO A 124 8.99 -19.67 -6.24
N LYS A 125 10.30 -19.94 -6.37
CA LYS A 125 10.81 -21.24 -6.84
C LYS A 125 10.36 -22.34 -5.89
N LYS A 126 9.45 -23.19 -6.35
CA LYS A 126 9.07 -24.44 -5.66
C LYS A 126 9.52 -25.62 -6.48
N SER A 127 10.07 -26.62 -5.81
CA SER A 127 10.81 -27.73 -6.42
C SER A 127 9.93 -28.83 -7.03
N ASN A 128 8.63 -28.87 -6.71
CA ASN A 128 7.73 -29.94 -7.17
C ASN A 128 6.41 -29.39 -7.74
N LEU A 129 6.00 -29.92 -8.90
CA LEU A 129 4.75 -29.57 -9.60
C LEU A 129 3.49 -29.82 -8.74
N LEU A 130 3.57 -30.78 -7.80
CA LEU A 130 2.50 -31.09 -6.84
C LEU A 130 2.27 -29.94 -5.83
N GLN A 131 3.34 -29.29 -5.37
CA GLN A 131 3.25 -28.10 -4.49
C GLN A 131 2.67 -26.90 -5.22
N LEU A 132 2.87 -26.82 -6.53
CA LEU A 132 2.30 -25.79 -7.39
C LEU A 132 0.78 -26.00 -7.58
N ALA A 133 0.34 -27.25 -7.71
CA ALA A 133 -1.09 -27.59 -7.75
C ALA A 133 -1.83 -27.37 -6.41
N THR A 134 -1.07 -27.36 -5.30
CA THR A 134 -1.58 -27.11 -3.95
C THR A 134 -1.51 -25.62 -3.57
N GLU A 135 -0.86 -24.79 -4.39
CA GLU A 135 -0.76 -23.35 -4.13
C GLU A 135 -2.10 -22.67 -4.37
N GLU A 136 -2.49 -21.83 -3.43
CA GLU A 136 -3.69 -21.00 -3.56
C GLU A 136 -3.44 -19.92 -4.62
N SER A 137 -4.47 -19.67 -5.42
CA SER A 137 -4.43 -18.60 -6.41
C SER A 137 -4.35 -17.23 -5.73
N CYS A 138 -3.77 -16.23 -6.39
CA CYS A 138 -3.74 -14.89 -5.81
C CYS A 138 -5.15 -14.33 -5.57
N HIS A 139 -6.14 -14.73 -6.37
CA HIS A 139 -7.54 -14.35 -6.15
C HIS A 139 -8.10 -14.93 -4.85
N GLU A 140 -7.90 -16.23 -4.61
CA GLU A 140 -8.31 -16.89 -3.35
C GLU A 140 -7.58 -16.27 -2.16
N ARG A 141 -6.29 -15.95 -2.32
CA ARG A 141 -5.48 -15.35 -1.26
C ARG A 141 -5.94 -13.94 -0.91
N ILE A 142 -6.31 -13.15 -1.91
CA ILE A 142 -6.90 -11.82 -1.72
C ILE A 142 -8.23 -11.95 -0.96
N ASP A 143 -9.12 -12.85 -1.37
CA ASP A 143 -10.39 -13.06 -0.64
C ASP A 143 -10.16 -13.53 0.79
N GLU A 144 -9.19 -14.42 1.00
CA GLU A 144 -8.83 -14.90 2.33
C GLU A 144 -8.32 -13.74 3.21
N LEU A 145 -7.52 -12.83 2.64
CA LEU A 145 -7.05 -11.65 3.36
C LEU A 145 -8.20 -10.76 3.82
N PHE A 146 -9.12 -10.44 2.92
CA PHE A 146 -10.23 -9.53 3.24
C PHE A 146 -11.36 -10.20 4.03
N SER A 147 -11.50 -11.53 3.98
CA SER A 147 -12.58 -12.27 4.67
C SER A 147 -12.15 -12.88 6.00
N LYS A 148 -10.96 -13.50 6.06
CA LYS A 148 -10.48 -14.22 7.25
C LYS A 148 -9.36 -13.49 7.99
N LYS A 149 -8.54 -12.70 7.27
CA LYS A 149 -7.39 -11.99 7.86
C LYS A 149 -7.57 -10.49 7.91
N LEU A 150 -8.82 -10.01 7.93
CA LEU A 150 -9.12 -8.58 8.05
C LEU A 150 -8.48 -7.98 9.32
N SER A 151 -8.29 -8.80 10.36
CA SER A 151 -7.55 -8.42 11.57
C SER A 151 -6.11 -7.96 11.30
N LEU A 152 -5.40 -8.51 10.31
CA LEU A 152 -4.04 -8.07 9.99
C LEU A 152 -4.04 -6.64 9.44
N ILE A 153 -4.98 -6.33 8.54
CA ILE A 153 -5.16 -4.99 7.96
C ILE A 153 -5.61 -4.02 9.06
N GLY A 154 -6.52 -4.46 9.94
CA GLY A 154 -6.98 -3.68 11.08
C GLY A 154 -5.85 -3.34 12.07
N ILE A 155 -4.97 -4.30 12.38
CA ILE A 155 -3.79 -4.05 13.23
C ILE A 155 -2.86 -3.03 12.57
N ALA A 156 -2.59 -3.16 11.27
CA ALA A 156 -1.75 -2.21 10.54
C ALA A 156 -2.34 -0.79 10.58
N ALA A 157 -3.65 -0.63 10.34
CA ALA A 157 -4.34 0.66 10.45
C ALA A 157 -4.29 1.21 11.88
N LEU A 158 -4.49 0.36 12.90
CA LEU A 158 -4.39 0.79 14.30
C LEU A 158 -2.99 1.33 14.64
N VAL A 159 -1.93 0.67 14.16
CA VAL A 159 -0.55 1.14 14.36
C VAL A 159 -0.34 2.51 13.73
N VAL A 160 -0.83 2.72 12.52
CA VAL A 160 -0.75 4.02 11.83
C VAL A 160 -1.49 5.10 12.60
N ALA A 161 -2.74 4.84 13.02
CA ALA A 161 -3.51 5.76 13.85
C ALA A 161 -2.80 6.13 15.17
N VAL A 162 -2.17 5.16 15.83
CA VAL A 162 -1.39 5.40 17.07
C VAL A 162 -0.18 6.30 16.79
N ILE A 163 0.57 6.03 15.71
CA ILE A 163 1.71 6.87 15.30
C ILE A 163 1.25 8.30 15.04
N MET A 164 0.14 8.51 14.30
CA MET A 164 -0.40 9.84 14.04
C MET A 164 -0.76 10.59 15.33
N ILE A 165 -1.33 9.90 16.34
CA ILE A 165 -1.63 10.50 17.64
C ILE A 165 -0.35 10.95 18.34
N PHE A 166 0.70 10.12 18.33
CA PHE A 166 1.99 10.52 18.88
C PHE A 166 2.58 11.73 18.15
N GLU A 167 2.52 11.76 16.82
CA GLU A 167 2.98 12.90 16.02
C GLU A 167 2.20 14.18 16.36
N MET A 168 0.88 14.09 16.54
CA MET A 168 0.02 15.21 16.95
C MET A 168 0.43 15.74 18.33
N VAL A 169 0.65 14.87 19.31
CA VAL A 169 1.08 15.25 20.66
C VAL A 169 2.46 15.91 20.63
N LEU A 170 3.43 15.31 19.93
CA LEU A 170 4.79 15.86 19.82
C LEU A 170 4.80 17.21 19.11
N SER A 171 3.97 17.38 18.08
CA SER A 171 3.80 18.66 17.38
C SER A 171 3.28 19.75 18.30
N MET A 172 2.27 19.46 19.12
CA MET A 172 1.75 20.42 20.10
C MET A 172 2.78 20.76 21.17
N VAL A 173 3.49 19.77 21.72
CA VAL A 173 4.53 20.00 22.73
C VAL A 173 5.64 20.88 22.16
N LEU A 174 6.13 20.58 20.96
CA LEU A 174 7.16 21.36 20.29
C LEU A 174 6.67 22.79 19.98
N CYS A 175 5.43 22.95 19.51
CA CYS A 175 4.85 24.27 19.23
C CYS A 175 4.73 25.11 20.51
N CYS A 176 4.31 24.50 21.62
CA CYS A 176 4.25 25.14 22.94
C CYS A 176 5.66 25.51 23.46
N SER A 177 6.64 24.64 23.26
CA SER A 177 8.04 24.90 23.63
C SER A 177 8.60 26.11 22.90
N ILE A 178 8.41 26.18 21.57
CA ILE A 178 8.84 27.31 20.73
C ILE A 178 8.11 28.61 21.13
N ARG A 179 6.82 28.53 21.46
CA ARG A 179 6.07 29.71 21.94
C ARG A 179 6.69 30.26 23.22
N SER A 180 7.08 29.38 24.12
CA SER A 180 7.63 29.76 25.41
C SER A 180 9.04 30.34 25.29
N SER A 181 9.85 29.87 24.33
CA SER A 181 11.21 30.38 24.10
C SER A 181 11.21 31.74 23.41
N SER A 182 10.25 32.02 22.51
CA SER A 182 10.10 33.33 21.85
C SER A 182 9.82 34.50 22.82
N VAL A 183 9.40 34.22 24.06
CA VAL A 183 9.01 35.23 25.04
C VAL A 183 10.19 35.65 25.96
N TYR A 184 11.33 34.96 25.88
CA TYR A 184 12.59 35.33 26.56
C TYR A 184 13.63 35.83 25.56
#